data_AF-A0A6G0ABQ8-F1
#
_entry.id   AF-A0A6G0ABQ8-F1
#
_cell.length_a   1.000
_cell.length_b   1.000
_cell.length_c   1.000
_cell.angle_alpha   90.00
_cell.angle_beta   90.00
_cell.angle_gamma   90.00
#
_symmetry.space_group_name_H-M   'P 1'
#
loop_
_entity.id
_entity.type
_entity.pdbx_description
1 polymer ?
#
loop_
_entity_poly.entity_id
_entity_poly.type
_entity_poly.pdbx_seq_one_letter_code
_entity_poly.pdbx_strand_id
1 'polypeptide(L)'
;GDYLRAIEQYAQIDNQLVNDTIHFKIMIGYSELSLYQNSNDYLKTLSAGSKLFPDAYLLSLKNKMLIETKPLSVSDSLLFENQYVSRINKLNSVSMLYADSIMILKEDLIRPFSEEEKRIVSLYYDLKTNPPYKSAELSGIMSAIIPGSGKMYVGEWSDGIAAFLVTGLFAFLAYDNFRADHTTRAWIFTGLGAFFYAGNVYGSIASAQIFNARVDFKFNDGLKLFLEEKNYFVPEYDFCN
;
A
#
# COMPACT_ATOMS: atom_id res chain seq x y z
N GLY A 1 -9.66 23.64 0.60
CA GLY A 1 -10.18 25.02 0.45
C GLY A 1 -9.08 25.94 -0.04
N ASP A 2 -7.96 26.00 0.68
CA ASP A 2 -6.92 27.01 0.45
C ASP A 2 -6.10 26.81 -0.84
N TYR A 3 -5.81 25.57 -1.25
CA TYR A 3 -5.08 25.31 -2.50
C TYR A 3 -5.85 25.74 -3.76
N LEU A 4 -7.15 25.45 -3.84
CA LEU A 4 -7.97 25.85 -5.00
C LEU A 4 -8.01 27.38 -5.14
N ARG A 5 -8.19 28.06 -4.00
CA ARG A 5 -8.18 29.52 -3.93
C ARG A 5 -6.81 30.11 -4.30
N ALA A 6 -5.72 29.49 -3.85
CA ALA A 6 -4.37 29.90 -4.20
C ALA A 6 -4.09 29.71 -5.71
N ILE A 7 -4.51 28.59 -6.30
CA ILE A 7 -4.39 28.33 -7.74
C ILE A 7 -5.17 29.37 -8.54
N GLU A 8 -6.41 29.68 -8.16
CA GLU A 8 -7.21 30.71 -8.83
C GLU A 8 -6.55 32.10 -8.76
N GLN A 9 -5.99 32.46 -7.61
CA GLN A 9 -5.24 33.71 -7.45
C GLN A 9 -3.98 33.74 -8.30
N TYR A 10 -3.22 32.64 -8.37
CA TYR A 10 -2.04 32.54 -9.21
C TYR A 10 -2.38 32.59 -10.70
N ALA A 11 -3.45 31.92 -11.14
CA ALA A 11 -3.92 31.98 -12.53
C ALA A 11 -4.37 33.39 -12.95
N GLN A 12 -4.92 34.18 -12.02
CA GLN A 12 -5.24 35.59 -12.28
C GLN A 12 -4.00 36.47 -12.48
N ILE A 13 -2.92 36.19 -11.74
CA ILE A 13 -1.64 36.93 -11.83
C ILE A 13 -0.83 36.48 -13.07
N ASP A 14 -0.88 35.20 -13.43
CA ASP A 14 -0.16 34.62 -14.57
C ASP A 14 -0.52 35.29 -15.91
N ASN A 15 -1.78 35.68 -16.08
CA ASN A 15 -2.25 36.47 -17.24
C ASN A 15 -1.55 37.85 -17.38
N GLN A 16 -0.80 38.30 -16.37
CA GLN A 16 -0.11 39.58 -16.35
C GLN A 16 1.42 39.48 -16.26
N LEU A 17 1.97 38.38 -15.72
CA LEU A 17 3.40 38.12 -15.60
C LEU A 17 3.68 36.60 -15.63
N VAL A 18 4.14 36.11 -16.78
CA VAL A 18 4.69 34.75 -16.90
C VAL A 18 5.91 34.64 -16.00
N ASN A 19 5.81 33.85 -14.94
CA ASN A 19 6.88 33.67 -13.95
C ASN A 19 6.94 32.20 -13.53
N ASP A 20 8.10 31.58 -13.72
CA ASP A 20 8.36 30.17 -13.37
C ASP A 20 7.97 29.87 -11.90
N THR A 21 8.11 30.84 -11.00
CA THR A 21 7.71 30.71 -9.58
C THR A 21 6.20 30.52 -9.44
N ILE A 22 5.40 31.25 -10.21
CA ILE A 22 3.93 31.15 -10.19
C ILE A 22 3.51 29.81 -10.78
N HIS A 23 4.10 29.42 -11.92
CA HIS A 23 3.81 28.12 -12.53
C HIS A 23 4.17 26.96 -11.62
N PHE A 24 5.34 26.99 -10.97
CA PHE A 24 5.73 25.96 -10.03
C PHE A 24 4.78 25.88 -8.82
N LYS A 25 4.29 27.02 -8.30
CA LYS A 25 3.27 27.03 -7.24
C LYS A 25 1.95 26.41 -7.69
N ILE A 26 1.52 26.67 -8.92
CA ILE A 26 0.33 26.06 -9.51
C ILE A 26 0.53 24.54 -9.64
N MET A 27 1.71 24.10 -10.08
CA MET A 27 2.05 22.67 -10.16
C MET A 27 1.89 21.99 -8.80
N ILE A 28 2.48 22.57 -7.74
CA ILE A 28 2.37 22.02 -6.38
C ILE A 28 0.91 21.97 -5.94
N GLY A 29 0.16 23.07 -6.11
CA GLY A 29 -1.26 23.13 -5.74
C GLY A 29 -2.10 22.06 -6.43
N TYR A 30 -1.91 21.85 -7.73
CA TYR A 30 -2.61 20.78 -8.46
C TYR A 30 -2.20 19.39 -7.98
N SER A 31 -0.92 19.16 -7.69
CA SER A 31 -0.43 17.89 -7.12
C SER A 31 -1.07 17.59 -5.77
N GLU A 32 -1.12 18.56 -4.87
CA GLU A 32 -1.74 18.42 -3.54
C GLU A 32 -3.26 18.14 -3.62
N LEU A 33 -3.92 18.63 -4.68
CA LEU A 33 -5.32 18.32 -4.98
C LEU A 33 -5.50 16.97 -5.71
N SER A 34 -4.43 16.17 -5.87
CA SER A 34 -4.42 14.94 -6.67
C SER A 34 -4.80 15.12 -8.15
N LEU A 35 -4.72 16.35 -8.65
CA LEU A 35 -4.93 16.72 -10.05
C LEU A 35 -3.61 16.62 -10.81
N TYR A 36 -3.01 15.42 -10.80
CA TYR A 36 -1.65 15.15 -11.27
C TYR A 36 -1.42 15.50 -12.74
N GLN A 37 -2.41 15.28 -13.61
CA GLN A 37 -2.30 15.63 -15.03
C GLN A 37 -2.21 17.14 -15.21
N ASN A 38 -3.09 17.90 -14.56
CA ASN A 38 -3.08 19.36 -14.57
C ASN A 38 -1.74 19.90 -14.04
N SER A 39 -1.23 19.32 -12.97
CA SER A 39 0.10 19.66 -12.44
C SER A 39 1.20 19.45 -13.50
N ASN A 40 1.18 18.31 -14.20
CA ASN A 40 2.19 17.98 -15.21
C ASN A 40 2.11 18.85 -16.47
N ASP A 41 0.92 19.33 -16.84
CA ASP A 41 0.76 20.20 -18.02
C ASP A 41 1.51 21.53 -17.85
N TYR A 42 1.64 22.03 -16.61
CA TYR A 42 2.41 23.22 -16.28
C TYR A 42 3.93 23.02 -16.35
N LEU A 43 4.46 21.79 -16.37
CA LEU A 43 5.92 21.59 -16.53
C LEU A 43 6.42 22.22 -17.85
N LYS A 44 5.62 22.15 -18.91
CA LYS A 44 5.96 22.67 -20.24
C LYS A 44 6.04 24.19 -20.29
N THR A 45 5.46 24.88 -19.30
CA THR A 45 5.45 26.34 -19.24
C THR A 45 6.68 26.89 -18.54
N LEU A 46 7.40 26.07 -17.77
CA LEU A 46 8.67 26.45 -17.14
C LEU A 46 9.82 26.42 -18.15
N SER A 47 10.70 27.41 -18.06
CA SER A 47 11.96 27.41 -18.82
C SER A 47 12.91 26.31 -18.34
N ALA A 48 13.54 25.57 -19.26
CA ALA A 48 14.58 24.59 -18.93
C ALA A 48 15.82 25.21 -18.25
N GLY A 49 16.04 26.52 -18.42
CA GLY A 49 17.10 27.27 -17.72
C GLY A 49 16.69 27.77 -16.32
N SER A 50 15.45 27.51 -15.90
CA SER A 50 14.95 27.93 -14.59
C SER A 50 15.61 27.14 -13.46
N LYS A 51 15.93 27.82 -12.36
CA LYS A 51 16.41 27.15 -11.14
C LYS A 51 15.36 26.21 -10.54
N LEU A 52 14.08 26.42 -10.85
CA LEU A 52 12.95 25.62 -10.37
C LEU A 52 12.66 24.40 -11.25
N PHE A 53 13.20 24.37 -12.47
CA PHE A 53 12.92 23.30 -13.43
C PHE A 53 13.27 21.90 -12.90
N PRO A 54 14.40 21.66 -12.20
CA PRO A 54 14.72 20.36 -11.64
C PRO A 54 13.68 19.86 -10.61
N ASP A 55 13.20 20.74 -9.73
CA ASP A 55 12.19 20.38 -8.73
C ASP A 55 10.81 20.16 -9.39
N ALA A 56 10.46 20.97 -10.39
CA ALA A 56 9.26 20.79 -11.21
C ALA A 56 9.29 19.45 -11.98
N TYR A 57 10.45 19.05 -12.49
CA TYR A 57 10.64 17.78 -13.18
C TYR A 57 10.49 16.59 -12.22
N LEU A 58 11.08 16.67 -11.02
CA LEU A 58 10.91 15.64 -9.99
C LEU A 58 9.43 15.51 -9.56
N LEU A 59 8.74 16.63 -9.35
CA LEU A 59 7.31 16.64 -9.07
C LEU A 59 6.52 15.98 -10.20
N SER A 60 6.87 16.27 -11.45
CA SER A 60 6.24 15.68 -12.62
C SER A 60 6.41 14.15 -12.67
N LEU A 61 7.61 13.66 -12.37
CA LEU A 61 7.86 12.22 -12.31
C LEU A 61 7.07 11.56 -11.16
N LYS A 62 6.97 12.20 -9.99
CA LYS A 62 6.14 11.72 -8.86
C LYS A 62 4.69 11.61 -9.29
N ASN A 63 4.15 12.67 -9.88
CA ASN A 63 2.78 12.70 -10.39
C ASN A 63 2.53 11.61 -11.43
N LYS A 64 3.48 11.41 -12.35
CA LYS A 64 3.37 10.37 -13.38
C LYS A 64 3.35 8.97 -12.79
N MET A 65 4.19 8.69 -11.79
CA MET A 65 4.16 7.43 -11.04
C MET A 65 2.82 7.19 -10.32
N LEU A 66 2.15 8.25 -9.84
CA LEU A 66 0.84 8.13 -9.19
C LEU A 66 -0.31 7.92 -10.20
N ILE A 67 -0.12 8.29 -11.46
CA ILE A 67 -1.09 8.08 -12.55
C ILE A 67 -0.87 6.73 -13.25
N GLU A 68 0.39 6.36 -13.51
CA GLU A 68 0.77 5.24 -14.36
C GLU A 68 1.28 4.04 -13.54
N THR A 69 0.83 2.83 -13.89
CA THR A 69 1.35 1.57 -13.32
C THR A 69 2.63 1.09 -14.00
N LYS A 70 3.23 1.90 -14.88
CA LYS A 70 4.41 1.52 -15.66
C LYS A 70 5.67 2.19 -15.10
N PRO A 71 6.84 1.54 -15.20
CA PRO A 71 8.11 2.16 -14.85
C PRO A 71 8.32 3.48 -15.61
N LEU A 72 8.89 4.46 -14.93
CA LEU A 72 9.17 5.76 -15.53
C LEU A 72 10.21 5.65 -16.65
N SER A 73 9.88 6.13 -17.86
CA SER A 73 10.87 6.36 -18.90
C SER A 73 11.65 7.64 -18.58
N VAL A 74 12.82 7.50 -17.95
CA VAL A 74 13.69 8.62 -17.61
C VAL A 74 14.58 8.97 -18.82
N SER A 75 14.04 9.75 -19.76
CA SER A 75 14.78 10.17 -20.97
C SER A 75 15.80 11.29 -20.73
N ASP A 76 15.62 12.10 -19.67
CA ASP A 76 16.32 13.40 -19.55
C ASP A 76 17.30 13.48 -18.37
N SER A 77 17.68 12.34 -17.77
CA SER A 77 18.58 12.30 -16.59
C SER A 77 19.94 12.99 -16.80
N LEU A 78 20.37 13.15 -18.06
CA LEU A 78 21.64 13.79 -18.44
C LEU A 78 21.63 15.32 -18.30
N LEU A 79 20.47 15.95 -18.09
CA LEU A 79 20.34 17.41 -18.00
C LEU A 79 20.51 17.96 -16.57
N PHE A 80 20.64 17.11 -15.56
CA PHE A 80 20.56 17.52 -14.16
C PHE A 80 21.87 17.28 -13.38
N GLU A 81 22.13 18.13 -12.38
CA GLU A 81 23.25 17.94 -11.45
C GLU A 81 23.14 16.61 -10.67
N ASN A 82 24.28 16.11 -10.17
CA ASN A 82 24.38 14.80 -9.50
C ASN A 82 23.36 14.58 -8.37
N GLN A 83 22.99 15.62 -7.61
CA GLN A 83 22.00 15.50 -6.54
C GLN A 83 20.59 15.16 -7.04
N TYR A 84 20.19 15.73 -8.18
CA TYR A 84 18.89 15.47 -8.81
C TYR A 84 18.87 14.11 -9.48
N VAL A 85 19.99 13.70 -10.09
CA VAL A 85 20.16 12.35 -10.66
C VAL A 85 19.94 11.28 -9.58
N SER A 86 20.47 11.47 -8.37
CA SER A 86 20.21 10.55 -7.25
C SER A 86 18.72 10.45 -6.91
N ARG A 87 18.02 11.59 -6.80
CA ARG A 87 16.58 11.62 -6.52
C ARG A 87 15.76 10.96 -7.63
N ILE A 88 16.07 11.26 -8.89
CA ILE A 88 15.42 10.64 -10.06
C ILE A 88 15.59 9.11 -10.02
N ASN A 89 16.81 8.63 -9.74
CA ASN A 89 17.08 7.19 -9.67
C ASN A 89 16.31 6.52 -8.53
N LYS A 90 16.23 7.14 -7.34
CA LYS A 90 15.40 6.64 -6.24
C LYS A 90 13.92 6.56 -6.64
N LEU A 91 13.39 7.60 -7.26
CA LEU A 91 11.99 7.64 -7.71
C LEU A 91 11.71 6.57 -8.76
N ASN A 92 12.62 6.39 -9.71
CA ASN A 92 12.52 5.34 -10.72
C ASN A 92 12.50 3.95 -10.07
N SER A 93 13.39 3.67 -9.11
CA SER A 93 13.38 2.41 -8.35
C SER A 93 12.07 2.19 -7.60
N VAL A 94 11.51 3.21 -6.94
CA VAL A 94 10.20 3.06 -6.27
C VAL A 94 9.08 2.83 -7.30
N SER A 95 9.11 3.51 -8.44
CA SER A 95 8.10 3.31 -9.51
C SER A 95 8.06 1.87 -10.01
N MET A 96 9.21 1.18 -10.04
CA MET A 96 9.28 -0.24 -10.40
C MET A 96 8.58 -1.16 -9.40
N LEU A 97 8.46 -0.75 -8.12
CA LEU A 97 7.71 -1.52 -7.12
C LEU A 97 6.19 -1.40 -7.30
N TYR A 98 5.72 -0.30 -7.92
CA TYR A 98 4.32 -0.13 -8.31
C TYR A 98 3.94 -0.88 -9.59
N ALA A 99 4.92 -1.34 -10.37
CA ALA A 99 4.66 -2.11 -11.57
C ALA A 99 3.98 -3.45 -11.27
N ASP A 100 3.20 -3.94 -12.22
CA ASP A 100 2.54 -5.25 -12.12
C ASP A 100 3.55 -6.39 -11.93
N SER A 101 4.72 -6.25 -12.55
CA SER A 101 5.83 -7.19 -12.42
C SER A 101 7.16 -6.45 -12.24
N ILE A 102 7.97 -6.93 -11.29
CA ILE A 102 9.32 -6.44 -11.08
C ILE A 102 10.25 -7.19 -12.03
N MET A 103 10.88 -6.47 -12.96
CA MET A 103 11.82 -7.03 -13.94
C MET A 103 13.30 -6.78 -13.60
N ILE A 104 13.57 -6.22 -12.42
CA ILE A 104 14.91 -5.82 -11.98
C ILE A 104 15.36 -6.61 -10.76
N LEU A 105 16.67 -6.88 -10.68
CA LEU A 105 17.29 -7.49 -9.51
C LEU A 105 17.20 -6.55 -8.31
N LYS A 106 17.08 -7.14 -7.13
CA LYS A 106 16.97 -6.39 -5.87
C LYS A 106 18.16 -5.46 -5.67
N GLU A 107 19.36 -5.94 -5.98
CA GLU A 107 20.62 -5.20 -5.83
C GLU A 107 20.63 -3.93 -6.66
N ASP A 108 20.11 -3.99 -7.89
CA ASP A 108 20.03 -2.83 -8.78
C ASP A 108 18.91 -1.88 -8.34
N LEU A 109 17.77 -2.41 -7.90
CA LEU A 109 16.65 -1.62 -7.43
C LEU A 109 17.02 -0.80 -6.19
N ILE A 110 17.73 -1.39 -5.22
CA ILE A 110 18.09 -0.71 -3.97
C ILE A 110 19.37 0.14 -4.08
N ARG A 111 20.12 0.04 -5.18
CA ARG A 111 21.40 0.74 -5.39
C ARG A 111 21.33 2.26 -5.18
N PRO A 112 20.26 2.98 -5.58
CA PRO A 112 20.21 4.44 -5.43
C PRO A 112 19.99 4.94 -4.00
N PHE A 113 19.68 4.04 -3.06
CA PHE A 113 19.24 4.38 -1.71
C PHE A 113 20.39 4.40 -0.70
N SER A 114 20.22 5.15 0.39
CA SER A 114 21.13 5.14 1.54
C SER A 114 21.06 3.79 2.29
N GLU A 115 22.04 3.48 3.14
CA GLU A 115 22.05 2.22 3.91
C GLU A 115 20.82 2.04 4.81
N GLU A 116 20.25 3.13 5.33
CA GLU A 116 19.01 3.10 6.10
C GLU A 116 17.81 2.77 5.19
N GLU A 117 17.70 3.48 4.06
CA GLU A 117 16.62 3.32 3.09
C GLU A 117 16.65 1.93 2.42
N LYS A 118 17.84 1.38 2.14
CA LYS A 118 18.00 0.06 1.53
C LYS A 118 17.26 -1.03 2.30
N ARG A 119 17.24 -0.96 3.64
CA ARG A 119 16.51 -1.93 4.47
C ARG A 119 15.01 -1.87 4.24
N ILE A 120 14.47 -0.65 4.14
CA ILE A 120 13.04 -0.40 3.93
C ILE A 120 12.63 -0.82 2.51
N VAL A 121 13.37 -0.38 1.49
CA VAL A 121 13.07 -0.70 0.10
C VAL A 121 13.26 -2.21 -0.17
N SER A 122 14.28 -2.82 0.44
CA SER A 122 14.47 -4.28 0.43
C SER A 122 13.26 -5.02 0.97
N LEU A 123 12.67 -4.56 2.09
CA LEU A 123 11.48 -5.16 2.66
C LEU A 123 10.29 -5.09 1.68
N TYR A 124 10.07 -3.94 1.04
CA TYR A 124 9.00 -3.81 0.05
C TYR A 124 9.23 -4.66 -1.20
N TYR A 125 10.48 -4.76 -1.67
CA TYR A 125 10.84 -5.70 -2.73
C TYR A 125 10.44 -7.12 -2.37
N ASP A 126 10.86 -7.59 -1.18
CA ASP A 126 10.58 -8.96 -0.72
C ASP A 126 9.08 -9.21 -0.55
N LEU A 127 8.34 -8.24 0.00
CA LEU A 127 6.88 -8.32 0.14
C LEU A 127 6.16 -8.43 -1.21
N LYS A 128 6.67 -7.78 -2.26
CA LYS A 128 6.09 -7.84 -3.62
C LYS A 128 6.46 -9.13 -4.34
N THR A 129 7.71 -9.59 -4.24
CA THR A 129 8.20 -10.78 -4.97
C THR A 129 7.85 -12.09 -4.29
N ASN A 130 7.79 -12.10 -2.96
CA ASN A 130 7.49 -13.27 -2.16
C ASN A 130 6.55 -12.88 -1.01
N PRO A 131 5.31 -12.47 -1.32
CA PRO A 131 4.34 -12.10 -0.30
C PRO A 131 4.10 -13.29 0.63
N PRO A 132 4.05 -13.08 1.96
CA PRO A 132 3.87 -14.15 2.94
C PRO A 132 2.42 -14.68 2.99
N TYR A 133 1.76 -14.81 1.84
CA TYR A 133 0.37 -15.24 1.74
C TYR A 133 0.14 -16.62 2.35
N LYS A 134 -1.09 -16.81 2.83
CA LYS A 134 -1.57 -18.04 3.45
C LYS A 134 -2.69 -18.61 2.58
N SER A 135 -2.61 -19.90 2.25
CA SER A 135 -3.71 -20.59 1.54
C SER A 135 -4.98 -20.61 2.39
N ALA A 136 -6.08 -20.16 1.79
CA ALA A 136 -7.39 -20.15 2.42
C ALA A 136 -8.00 -21.55 2.48
N GLU A 137 -7.75 -22.37 1.46
CA GLU A 137 -8.17 -23.76 1.37
C GLU A 137 -7.51 -24.59 2.48
N LEU A 138 -6.18 -24.45 2.64
CA LEU A 138 -5.45 -25.13 3.71
C LEU A 138 -5.97 -24.71 5.08
N SER A 139 -6.22 -23.40 5.29
CA SER A 139 -6.82 -22.89 6.53
C SER A 139 -8.17 -23.54 6.82
N GLY A 140 -9.05 -23.65 5.81
CA GLY A 140 -10.34 -24.33 5.93
C GLY A 140 -10.20 -25.81 6.27
N ILE A 141 -9.33 -26.55 5.57
CA ILE A 141 -9.07 -27.97 5.80
C ILE A 141 -8.55 -28.20 7.23
N MET A 142 -7.58 -27.39 7.68
CA MET A 142 -7.07 -27.46 9.05
C MET A 142 -8.21 -27.31 10.06
N SER A 143 -9.04 -26.27 9.91
CA SER A 143 -10.17 -26.03 10.82
C SER A 143 -11.28 -27.07 10.74
N ALA A 144 -11.42 -27.79 9.63
CA ALA A 144 -12.33 -28.92 9.52
C ALA A 144 -11.83 -30.13 10.33
N ILE A 145 -10.52 -30.37 10.38
CA ILE A 145 -9.95 -31.45 11.19
C ILE A 145 -9.94 -31.07 12.67
N ILE A 146 -9.44 -29.88 12.99
CA ILE A 146 -9.34 -29.35 14.35
C ILE A 146 -9.93 -27.94 14.36
N PRO A 147 -11.13 -27.72 14.95
CA PRO A 147 -11.77 -26.42 14.97
C PRO A 147 -10.83 -25.32 15.44
N GLY A 148 -10.70 -24.24 14.65
CA GLY A 148 -9.87 -23.07 14.96
C GLY A 148 -8.40 -23.16 14.53
N SER A 149 -7.90 -24.33 14.12
CA SER A 149 -6.49 -24.47 13.73
C SER A 149 -6.12 -23.69 12.45
N GLY A 150 -7.06 -23.46 11.53
CA GLY A 150 -6.86 -22.57 10.38
C GLY A 150 -6.64 -21.10 10.77
N LYS A 151 -7.34 -20.64 11.82
CA LYS A 151 -7.10 -19.30 12.39
C LYS A 151 -5.73 -19.21 13.05
N MET A 152 -5.30 -20.25 13.77
CA MET A 152 -3.94 -20.32 14.34
C MET A 152 -2.86 -20.31 13.26
N TYR A 153 -3.10 -20.97 12.12
CA TYR A 153 -2.19 -21.01 10.97
C TYR A 153 -1.90 -19.61 10.38
N VAL A 154 -2.86 -18.68 10.44
CA VAL A 154 -2.69 -17.28 10.02
C VAL A 154 -2.27 -16.35 11.17
N GLY A 155 -2.01 -16.90 12.36
CA GLY A 155 -1.56 -16.17 13.54
C GLY A 155 -2.66 -15.64 14.46
N GLU A 156 -3.93 -15.93 14.17
CA GLU A 156 -5.10 -15.53 14.98
C GLU A 156 -5.36 -16.55 16.11
N TRP A 157 -4.42 -16.63 17.05
CA TRP A 157 -4.44 -17.62 18.13
C TRP A 157 -5.63 -17.49 19.07
N SER A 158 -6.01 -16.27 19.45
CA SER A 158 -7.18 -16.02 20.31
C SER A 158 -8.44 -16.63 19.72
N ASP A 159 -8.68 -16.36 18.44
CA ASP A 159 -9.89 -16.75 17.74
C ASP A 159 -9.87 -18.24 17.42
N GLY A 160 -8.69 -18.80 17.16
CA GLY A 160 -8.50 -20.24 17.02
C GLY A 160 -8.80 -21.00 18.30
N ILE A 161 -8.29 -20.56 19.45
CA ILE A 161 -8.55 -21.20 20.75
C ILE A 161 -10.04 -21.08 21.11
N ALA A 162 -10.63 -19.91 20.90
CA ALA A 162 -12.06 -19.70 21.15
C ALA A 162 -12.92 -20.64 20.29
N ALA A 163 -12.61 -20.77 19.00
CA ALA A 163 -13.28 -21.69 18.09
C ALA A 163 -13.21 -23.14 18.57
N PHE A 164 -12.03 -23.60 19.00
CA PHE A 164 -11.83 -24.93 19.55
C PHE A 164 -12.69 -25.18 20.79
N LEU A 165 -12.64 -24.27 21.76
CA LEU A 165 -13.37 -24.40 23.02
C LEU A 165 -14.88 -24.37 22.82
N VAL A 166 -15.39 -23.48 21.98
CA VAL A 166 -16.83 -23.35 21.72
C VAL A 166 -17.37 -24.59 20.99
N THR A 167 -16.71 -25.02 19.91
CA THR A 167 -17.14 -26.24 19.20
C THR A 167 -17.00 -27.48 20.08
N GLY A 168 -15.90 -27.60 20.83
CA GLY A 168 -15.68 -28.70 21.76
C GLY A 168 -16.73 -28.76 22.87
N LEU A 169 -17.11 -27.61 23.43
CA LEU A 169 -18.17 -27.52 24.45
C LEU A 169 -19.49 -28.05 23.92
N PHE A 170 -19.94 -27.61 22.73
CA PHE A 170 -21.20 -28.09 22.16
C PHE A 170 -21.15 -29.57 21.78
N ALA A 171 -20.02 -30.05 21.27
CA ALA A 171 -19.82 -31.48 21.01
C ALA A 171 -19.91 -32.31 22.31
N PHE A 172 -19.29 -31.83 23.39
CA PHE A 172 -19.35 -32.47 24.70
C PHE A 172 -20.77 -32.48 25.27
N LEU A 173 -21.49 -31.35 25.21
CA LEU A 173 -22.87 -31.25 25.69
C LEU A 173 -23.81 -32.16 24.88
N ALA A 174 -23.63 -32.27 23.57
CA ALA A 174 -24.40 -33.20 22.74
C ALA A 174 -24.14 -34.65 23.17
N TYR A 175 -22.88 -35.05 23.32
CA TYR A 175 -22.49 -36.38 23.75
C TYR A 175 -23.05 -36.75 25.12
N ASP A 176 -22.90 -35.88 26.12
CA ASP A 176 -23.37 -36.15 27.48
C ASP A 176 -24.90 -36.28 27.55
N ASN A 177 -25.64 -35.45 26.79
CA ASN A 177 -27.10 -35.54 26.75
C ASN A 177 -27.60 -36.78 25.99
N PHE A 178 -26.90 -37.25 24.95
CA PHE A 178 -27.21 -38.54 24.33
C PHE A 178 -26.97 -39.71 25.29
N ARG A 179 -25.87 -39.67 26.04
CA ARG A 179 -25.56 -40.70 27.04
C ARG A 179 -26.56 -40.74 28.19
N ALA A 180 -27.15 -39.60 28.53
CA ALA A 180 -28.16 -39.46 29.59
C ALA A 180 -29.61 -39.59 29.09
N ASP A 181 -29.85 -40.09 27.88
CA ASP A 181 -31.18 -40.25 27.26
C ASP A 181 -32.02 -38.95 27.17
N HIS A 182 -31.35 -37.79 27.19
CA HIS A 182 -31.98 -36.48 27.05
C HIS A 182 -32.06 -36.05 25.57
N THR A 183 -32.79 -36.81 24.76
CA THR A 183 -32.79 -36.73 23.29
C THR A 183 -33.07 -35.32 22.74
N THR A 184 -34.04 -34.59 23.27
CA THR A 184 -34.34 -33.22 22.80
C THR A 184 -33.17 -32.27 23.00
N ARG A 185 -32.54 -32.29 24.19
CA ARG A 185 -31.37 -31.46 24.50
C ARG A 185 -30.16 -31.86 23.66
N ALA A 186 -29.98 -33.16 23.45
CA ALA A 186 -28.89 -33.69 22.64
C ALA A 186 -28.94 -33.16 21.20
N TRP A 187 -30.12 -33.18 20.57
CA TRP A 187 -30.31 -32.64 19.22
C TRP A 187 -30.13 -31.12 19.15
N ILE A 188 -30.58 -30.38 20.16
CA ILE A 188 -30.33 -28.93 20.25
C ILE A 188 -28.82 -28.64 20.25
N PHE A 189 -28.06 -29.30 21.13
CA PHE A 189 -26.60 -29.08 21.20
C PHE A 189 -25.86 -29.61 19.98
N THR A 190 -26.36 -30.67 19.34
CA THR A 190 -25.83 -31.15 18.05
C THR A 190 -26.00 -30.10 16.96
N GLY A 191 -27.20 -29.51 16.84
CA GLY A 191 -27.47 -28.45 15.87
C GLY A 191 -26.59 -27.22 16.09
N LEU A 192 -26.45 -26.79 17.35
CA LEU A 192 -25.55 -25.69 17.73
C LEU A 192 -24.09 -26.03 17.42
N GLY A 193 -23.62 -27.21 17.79
CA GLY A 193 -22.27 -27.67 17.50
C GLY A 193 -21.97 -27.70 16.01
N ALA A 194 -22.90 -28.22 15.20
CA ALA A 194 -22.79 -28.22 13.74
C ALA A 194 -22.75 -26.80 13.16
N PHE A 195 -23.59 -25.89 13.67
CA PHE A 195 -23.61 -24.49 13.26
C PHE A 195 -22.27 -23.79 13.55
N PHE A 196 -21.77 -23.90 14.78
CA PHE A 196 -20.49 -23.31 15.17
C PHE A 196 -19.31 -23.95 14.44
N TYR A 197 -19.34 -25.27 14.23
CA TYR A 197 -18.32 -25.97 13.45
C TYR A 197 -18.25 -25.47 12.01
N ALA A 198 -19.41 -25.38 11.31
CA ALA A 198 -19.46 -24.85 9.95
C ALA A 198 -18.98 -23.39 9.88
N GLY A 199 -19.42 -22.56 10.84
CA GLY A 199 -18.96 -21.18 10.98
C GLY A 199 -17.46 -21.06 11.22
N ASN A 200 -16.86 -21.99 11.97
CA ASN A 200 -15.42 -22.01 12.22
C ASN A 200 -14.60 -22.37 10.97
N VAL A 201 -15.06 -23.33 10.17
CA VAL A 201 -14.42 -23.67 8.89
C VAL A 201 -14.47 -22.47 7.94
N TYR A 202 -15.65 -21.91 7.72
CA TYR A 202 -15.83 -20.73 6.87
C TYR A 202 -15.02 -19.53 7.38
N GLY A 203 -15.09 -19.26 8.68
CA GLY A 203 -14.35 -18.17 9.31
C GLY A 203 -12.83 -18.31 9.18
N SER A 204 -12.30 -19.54 9.12
CA SER A 204 -10.86 -19.77 8.95
C SER A 204 -10.40 -19.49 7.51
N ILE A 205 -11.22 -19.81 6.52
CA ILE A 205 -11.00 -19.44 5.12
C ILE A 205 -10.98 -17.91 5.01
N ALA A 206 -11.97 -17.24 5.62
CA ALA A 206 -12.06 -15.78 5.63
C ALA A 206 -10.85 -15.14 6.34
N SER A 207 -10.40 -15.65 7.48
CA SER A 207 -9.21 -15.14 8.17
C SER A 207 -7.95 -15.19 7.29
N ALA A 208 -7.77 -16.23 6.48
CA ALA A 208 -6.65 -16.31 5.52
C ALA A 208 -6.75 -15.28 4.39
N GLN A 209 -7.96 -15.05 3.86
CA GLN A 209 -8.19 -14.02 2.85
C GLN A 209 -7.93 -12.61 3.41
N ILE A 210 -8.41 -12.33 4.63
CA ILE A 210 -8.18 -11.08 5.34
C ILE A 210 -6.69 -10.89 5.63
N PHE A 211 -5.98 -11.96 6.02
CA PHE A 211 -4.54 -11.92 6.22
C PHE A 211 -3.81 -11.51 4.93
N ASN A 212 -4.15 -12.12 3.80
CA ASN A 212 -3.54 -11.81 2.50
C ASN A 212 -3.85 -10.36 2.07
N ALA A 213 -5.10 -9.92 2.20
CA ALA A 213 -5.47 -8.54 1.92
C ALA A 213 -4.72 -7.52 2.81
N ARG A 214 -4.42 -7.88 4.06
CA ARG A 214 -3.61 -7.05 4.96
C ARG A 214 -2.15 -6.97 4.52
N VAL A 215 -1.59 -8.04 3.92
CA VAL A 215 -0.26 -8.01 3.32
C VAL A 215 -0.22 -6.99 2.17
N ASP A 216 -1.22 -7.03 1.29
CA ASP A 216 -1.33 -6.10 0.16
C ASP A 216 -1.49 -4.65 0.63
N PHE A 217 -2.35 -4.43 1.63
CA PHE A 217 -2.54 -3.12 2.22
C PHE A 217 -1.24 -2.58 2.83
N LYS A 218 -0.53 -3.39 3.62
CA LYS A 218 0.76 -2.99 4.21
C LYS A 218 1.82 -2.65 3.15
N PHE A 219 1.83 -3.36 2.04
CA PHE A 219 2.72 -3.05 0.93
C PHE A 219 2.36 -1.70 0.30
N ASN A 220 1.11 -1.53 -0.15
CA ASN A 220 0.67 -0.32 -0.86
C ASN A 220 0.73 0.94 0.01
N ASP A 221 0.20 0.85 1.23
CA ASP A 221 0.15 1.97 2.17
C ASP A 221 1.54 2.30 2.72
N GLY A 222 2.32 1.27 3.06
CA GLY A 222 3.70 1.46 3.52
C GLY A 222 4.60 2.10 2.45
N LEU A 223 4.50 1.65 1.20
CA LEU A 223 5.27 2.24 0.11
C LEU A 223 4.86 3.69 -0.17
N LYS A 224 3.56 3.99 -0.07
CA LYS A 224 3.04 5.36 -0.17
C LYS A 224 3.56 6.24 0.95
N LEU A 225 3.50 5.78 2.20
CA LEU A 225 4.03 6.51 3.36
C LEU A 225 5.55 6.74 3.23
N PHE A 226 6.30 5.75 2.74
CA PHE A 226 7.73 5.90 2.47
C PHE A 226 8.03 7.03 1.48
N LEU A 227 7.17 7.22 0.46
CA LEU A 227 7.27 8.31 -0.50
C LEU A 227 6.91 9.67 0.11
N GLU A 228 5.88 9.71 0.97
CA GLU A 228 5.37 10.93 1.60
C GLU A 228 6.27 11.42 2.74
N GLU A 229 6.64 10.55 3.69
CA GLU A 229 7.38 10.87 4.91
C GLU A 229 8.74 11.51 4.62
N LYS A 230 9.40 11.06 3.56
CA LYS A 230 10.75 11.50 3.27
C LYS A 230 10.82 12.73 2.37
N ASN A 231 9.67 13.24 1.90
CA ASN A 231 9.55 14.42 1.04
C ASN A 231 10.61 14.46 -0.08
N TYR A 232 11.03 13.28 -0.59
CA TYR A 232 12.29 13.13 -1.35
C TYR A 232 12.28 13.86 -2.71
N PHE A 233 11.13 14.39 -3.13
CA PHE A 233 10.88 14.74 -4.52
C PHE A 233 10.34 16.16 -4.73
N VAL A 234 10.00 16.90 -3.66
CA VAL A 234 9.68 18.34 -3.74
C VAL A 234 10.21 18.99 -2.46
N PRO A 235 11.09 20.00 -2.53
CA PRO A 235 11.52 20.71 -1.32
C PRO A 235 10.31 21.36 -0.64
N GLU A 236 10.31 21.37 0.71
CA GLU A 236 9.46 22.32 1.44
C GLU A 236 9.86 23.73 1.01
N TYR A 237 8.99 24.38 0.26
CA TYR A 237 9.26 25.73 -0.22
C TYR A 237 8.54 26.70 0.71
N ASP A 238 9.32 27.39 1.54
CA ASP A 238 8.84 28.55 2.28
C ASP A 238 8.70 29.72 1.31
N PHE A 239 7.48 29.93 0.82
CA PHE A 239 7.16 31.01 -0.12
C PHE A 239 7.09 32.39 0.55
N CYS A 240 7.31 32.46 1.87
CA CYS A 240 7.21 33.69 2.66
C CYS A 240 8.57 34.36 2.92
N ASN A 241 9.69 33.79 2.47
CA ASN A 241 11.03 34.40 2.54
C ASN A 241 11.52 34.94 1.19
#